data_AF-A0A972XIL4-F1
#
_entry.id   AF-A0A972XIL4-F1
#
_cell.length_a   1.000
_cell.length_b   1.000
_cell.length_c   1.000
_cell.angle_alpha   90.00
_cell.angle_beta   90.00
_cell.angle_gamma   90.00
#
_symmetry.space_group_name_H-M   'P 1'
#
loop_
_entity.id
_entity.type
_entity.pdbx_description
1 polymer ?
#
loop_
_entity_poly.entity_id
_entity_poly.type
_entity_poly.pdbx_seq_one_letter_code
_entity_poly.pdbx_strand_id
1 'polypeptide(L)'
;MQMGTPEELVANPADDYVTDFIRDIPKSHVLTVRAIARPLRSDEDSTGPEVDVTTIVRDATPVIIGAGRPVKVMEAGVLVGVVTSDDVLRLIGTDGGDTR
;
A
#
# COMPACT_ATOMS: atom_id res chain seq x y z
N MET A 1 30.34 29.89 16.05
CA MET A 1 31.23 29.01 15.26
C MET A 1 30.96 27.59 15.74
N GLN A 2 29.88 26.94 15.33
CA GLN A 2 29.63 26.36 14.01
C GLN A 2 30.41 25.05 13.76
N MET A 3 29.62 23.96 13.68
CA MET A 3 29.78 22.68 12.94
C MET A 3 30.85 21.66 13.38
N GLY A 4 30.61 20.34 13.34
CA GLY A 4 29.55 19.53 12.66
C GLY A 4 28.95 18.43 13.56
N THR A 5 27.64 18.20 13.53
CA THR A 5 26.79 17.30 12.69
C THR A 5 26.81 15.81 13.12
N PRO A 6 25.69 15.29 13.71
CA PRO A 6 25.53 13.87 14.09
C PRO A 6 25.07 13.00 12.91
N GLU A 7 25.71 13.16 11.75
CA GLU A 7 25.19 12.67 10.46
C GLU A 7 25.97 11.48 9.87
N GLU A 8 26.66 10.67 10.67
CA GLU A 8 27.14 9.35 10.23
C GLU A 8 26.12 8.25 10.58
N LEU A 9 24.97 8.35 9.90
CA LEU A 9 24.40 7.27 9.10
C LEU A 9 24.53 5.86 9.69
N VAL A 10 23.71 5.59 10.70
CA VAL A 10 23.22 4.24 11.01
C VAL A 10 22.23 3.84 9.90
N ALA A 11 22.77 3.52 8.72
CA ALA A 11 22.05 2.88 7.64
C ALA A 11 22.20 1.36 7.80
N ASN A 12 21.08 0.66 7.96
CA ASN A 12 20.90 -0.78 8.26
C ASN A 12 20.75 -1.09 9.76
N PRO A 13 19.60 -0.70 10.35
CA PRO A 13 18.65 -1.75 10.75
C PRO A 13 17.19 -1.27 10.64
N ALA A 14 16.50 -1.67 9.58
CA ALA A 14 15.05 -1.57 9.44
C ALA A 14 14.68 -2.73 8.51
N ASP A 15 14.03 -3.80 8.93
CA ASP A 15 12.77 -3.84 9.68
C ASP A 15 12.69 -5.17 10.41
N ASP A 16 12.59 -5.18 11.74
CA ASP A 16 12.09 -6.36 12.47
C ASP A 16 11.64 -6.05 13.90
N TYR A 17 11.22 -4.80 14.18
CA TYR A 17 10.89 -4.43 15.56
C TYR A 17 9.66 -3.55 15.71
N VAL A 18 8.48 -3.99 15.27
CA VAL A 18 7.25 -3.72 16.04
C VAL A 18 6.18 -4.80 15.78
N THR A 19 6.34 -5.98 16.35
CA THR A 19 5.26 -6.99 16.39
C THR A 19 4.32 -6.83 17.58
N ASP A 20 4.47 -5.80 18.43
CA ASP A 20 3.73 -5.68 19.69
C ASP A 20 2.96 -4.35 19.92
N PHE A 21 2.75 -3.52 18.89
CA PHE A 21 2.17 -2.18 19.11
C PHE A 21 1.18 -1.69 18.06
N ILE A 22 0.19 -2.50 17.65
CA ILE A 22 -0.80 -2.03 16.65
C ILE A 22 -2.20 -2.59 16.95
N ARG A 23 -2.90 -2.00 17.92
CA ARG A 23 -4.36 -2.15 18.06
C ARG A 23 -5.16 -1.01 17.40
N ASP A 24 -4.50 0.03 16.89
CA ASP A 24 -5.16 1.25 16.36
C ASP A 24 -4.50 1.87 15.10
N ILE A 25 -3.54 1.19 14.44
CA ILE A 25 -3.05 1.72 13.15
C ILE A 25 -3.99 1.22 12.05
N PRO A 26 -4.63 2.12 11.28
CA PRO A 26 -5.48 1.73 10.17
C PRO A 26 -4.67 0.85 9.22
N LYS A 27 -5.23 -0.30 8.84
CA LYS A 27 -4.55 -1.33 8.04
C LYS A 27 -3.91 -0.78 6.76
N SER A 28 -4.44 0.31 6.21
CA SER A 28 -3.89 1.03 5.04
C SER A 28 -2.48 1.62 5.24
N HIS A 29 -2.03 1.83 6.48
CA HIS A 29 -0.70 2.40 6.78
C HIS A 29 0.41 1.35 6.89
N VAL A 30 0.04 0.07 7.06
CA VAL A 30 1.01 -1.02 7.28
C VAL A 30 0.93 -2.09 6.19
N LEU A 31 -0.18 -2.13 5.45
CA LEU A 31 -0.34 -3.07 4.34
C LEU A 31 0.23 -2.49 3.05
N THR A 32 0.87 -3.38 2.30
CA THR A 32 1.27 -3.12 0.92
C THR A 32 0.10 -3.36 -0.04
N VAL A 33 0.18 -2.78 -1.23
CA VAL A 33 -0.81 -3.00 -2.30
C VAL A 33 -0.95 -4.48 -2.65
N ARG A 34 0.09 -5.31 -2.42
CA ARG A 34 0.01 -6.77 -2.53
C ARG A 34 -1.13 -7.37 -1.72
N ALA A 35 -1.34 -6.90 -0.49
CA ALA A 35 -2.29 -7.48 0.44
C ALA A 35 -3.75 -7.29 0.00
N ILE A 36 -4.00 -6.26 -0.82
CA ILE A 36 -5.32 -5.94 -1.38
C ILE A 36 -5.39 -6.17 -2.90
N ALA A 37 -4.31 -6.63 -3.52
CA ALA A 37 -4.27 -6.92 -4.94
C ALA A 37 -5.18 -8.12 -5.25
N ARG A 38 -5.96 -7.99 -6.30
CA ARG A 38 -6.82 -9.06 -6.82
C ARG A 38 -6.48 -9.37 -8.28
N PRO A 39 -6.83 -10.55 -8.79
CA PRO A 39 -6.64 -10.85 -10.19
C PRO A 39 -7.38 -9.84 -11.09
N LEU A 40 -6.74 -9.46 -12.21
CA LEU A 40 -7.40 -8.69 -13.25
C LEU A 40 -8.56 -9.51 -13.82
N ARG A 41 -9.77 -8.94 -13.81
CA ARG A 41 -10.94 -9.58 -14.40
C ARG A 41 -10.99 -9.29 -15.90
N SER A 42 -11.64 -10.17 -16.66
CA SER A 42 -11.76 -10.03 -18.12
C SER A 42 -12.59 -8.83 -18.57
N ASP A 43 -13.38 -8.23 -17.67
CA ASP A 43 -14.16 -7.01 -17.89
C ASP A 43 -13.41 -5.72 -17.53
N GLU A 44 -12.15 -5.83 -17.10
CA GLU A 44 -11.35 -4.70 -16.63
C GLU A 44 -10.18 -4.36 -17.55
N ASP A 45 -9.97 -3.06 -17.77
CA ASP A 45 -8.88 -2.55 -18.57
C ASP A 45 -7.54 -2.62 -17.82
N SER A 46 -6.54 -3.24 -18.45
CA SER A 46 -5.14 -3.26 -18.00
C SER A 46 -4.36 -2.00 -18.38
N THR A 47 -5.03 -0.95 -18.86
CA THR A 47 -4.41 0.31 -19.31
C THR A 47 -4.16 1.31 -18.18
N GLY A 48 -4.44 0.92 -16.94
CA GLY A 48 -4.23 1.76 -15.76
C GLY A 48 -2.76 2.00 -15.41
N PRO A 49 -2.51 2.91 -14.45
CA PRO A 49 -1.18 3.14 -13.91
C PRO A 49 -0.65 1.89 -13.20
N GLU A 50 0.67 1.82 -13.05
CA GLU A 50 1.39 0.71 -12.42
C GLU A 50 1.93 1.14 -11.06
N VAL A 51 1.85 0.25 -10.07
CA VAL A 51 2.44 0.39 -8.75
C VAL A 51 3.21 -0.86 -8.40
N ASP A 52 4.31 -0.71 -7.67
CA ASP A 52 5.10 -1.84 -7.21
C ASP A 52 4.37 -2.57 -6.08
N VAL A 53 4.47 -3.90 -6.04
CA VAL A 53 3.89 -4.78 -5.02
C VAL A 53 4.29 -4.41 -3.59
N THR A 54 5.45 -3.78 -3.41
CA THR A 54 5.97 -3.31 -2.11
C THR A 54 5.43 -1.94 -1.70
N THR A 55 4.72 -1.22 -2.57
CA THR A 55 4.16 0.09 -2.28
C THR A 55 3.12 0.00 -1.17
N ILE A 56 3.18 0.88 -0.17
CA ILE A 56 2.19 0.95 0.91
C ILE A 56 0.85 1.46 0.36
N VAL A 57 -0.26 0.87 0.80
CA VAL A 57 -1.61 1.25 0.34
C VAL A 57 -1.87 2.75 0.51
N ARG A 58 -1.46 3.33 1.64
CA ARG A 58 -1.52 4.78 1.89
C ARG A 58 -0.90 5.61 0.76
N ASP A 59 0.28 5.22 0.29
CA ASP A 59 1.01 5.98 -0.73
C ASP A 59 0.47 5.73 -2.14
N ALA A 60 -0.10 4.55 -2.37
CA ALA A 60 -0.82 4.23 -3.60
C ALA A 60 -2.23 4.84 -3.66
N THR A 61 -2.82 5.20 -2.51
CA THR A 61 -4.22 5.68 -2.40
C THR A 61 -4.52 6.88 -3.32
N PRO A 62 -3.69 7.95 -3.38
CA PRO A 62 -3.93 9.06 -4.30
C PRO A 62 -3.91 8.65 -5.78
N VAL A 63 -3.03 7.70 -6.13
CA VAL A 63 -2.93 7.16 -7.49
C VAL A 63 -4.18 6.34 -7.84
N ILE A 64 -4.61 5.48 -6.93
CA ILE A 64 -5.80 4.63 -7.11
C ILE A 64 -7.07 5.47 -7.24
N ILE A 65 -7.28 6.43 -6.33
CA ILE A 65 -8.45 7.31 -6.36
C ILE A 65 -8.42 8.22 -7.60
N GLY A 66 -7.26 8.78 -7.94
CA GLY A 66 -7.10 9.69 -9.08
C GLY A 66 -7.19 9.00 -10.44
N ALA A 67 -6.85 7.71 -10.53
CA ALA A 67 -6.91 6.97 -11.78
C ALA A 67 -8.34 6.71 -12.25
N GLY A 68 -9.29 6.52 -11.32
CA GLY A 68 -10.69 6.16 -11.65
C GLY A 68 -10.83 4.83 -12.40
N ARG A 69 -9.79 4.01 -12.43
CA ARG A 69 -9.69 2.71 -13.12
C ARG A 69 -8.73 1.78 -12.39
N PRO A 70 -8.71 0.47 -12.69
CA PRO A 70 -7.82 -0.48 -12.03
C PRO A 70 -6.34 -0.11 -12.16
N VAL A 71 -5.63 -0.07 -11.04
CA VAL A 71 -4.19 0.16 -10.97
C VAL A 71 -3.49 -1.19 -10.97
N LYS A 72 -2.53 -1.37 -11.87
CA LYS A 72 -1.75 -2.60 -12.01
C LYS A 72 -0.74 -2.72 -10.87
N VAL A 73 -0.74 -3.87 -10.20
CA VAL A 73 0.28 -4.24 -9.22
C VAL A 73 1.33 -5.07 -9.93
N MET A 74 2.55 -4.55 -9.96
CA MET A 74 3.70 -5.14 -10.63
C MET A 74 4.68 -5.69 -9.59
N GLU A 75 5.20 -6.89 -9.80
CA GLU A 75 6.29 -7.48 -9.03
C GLU A 75 7.42 -7.82 -10.00
N ALA A 76 8.58 -7.15 -9.87
CA ALA A 76 9.74 -7.39 -10.73
C ALA A 76 9.42 -7.36 -12.25
N GLY A 77 8.49 -6.48 -12.66
CA GLY A 77 8.04 -6.34 -14.06
C GLY A 77 6.95 -7.33 -14.49
N VAL A 78 6.46 -8.18 -13.59
CA VAL A 78 5.34 -9.10 -13.82
C VAL A 78 4.07 -8.52 -13.22
N LEU A 79 2.97 -8.51 -13.99
CA LEU A 79 1.65 -8.16 -13.48
C LEU A 79 1.16 -9.26 -12.54
N VAL A 80 1.08 -8.97 -11.25
CA VAL A 80 0.57 -9.90 -10.23
C VAL A 80 -0.91 -9.70 -9.91
N GLY A 81 -1.44 -8.51 -10.19
CA GLY A 81 -2.85 -8.20 -9.96
C GLY A 81 -3.21 -6.75 -10.23
N VAL A 82 -4.40 -6.37 -9.80
CA VAL A 82 -4.90 -5.00 -9.84
C VAL A 82 -5.52 -4.60 -8.52
N VAL A 83 -5.53 -3.29 -8.25
CA VAL A 83 -6.19 -2.67 -7.11
C VAL A 83 -7.09 -1.55 -7.63
N THR A 84 -8.29 -1.46 -7.10
CA THR A 84 -9.26 -0.40 -7.38
C THR A 84 -9.59 0.39 -6.12
N SER A 85 -10.22 1.56 -6.30
CA SER A 85 -10.73 2.35 -5.18
C SER A 85 -11.71 1.55 -4.31
N ASP A 86 -12.46 0.62 -4.89
CA ASP A 86 -13.37 -0.28 -4.17
C ASP A 86 -12.60 -1.20 -3.20
N ASP A 87 -11.43 -1.72 -3.61
CA ASP A 87 -10.59 -2.57 -2.77
C ASP A 87 -10.03 -1.79 -1.56
N VAL A 88 -9.66 -0.53 -1.76
CA VAL A 88 -9.25 0.38 -0.68
C VAL A 88 -10.41 0.71 0.26
N LEU A 89 -11.60 0.97 -0.28
CA LEU A 89 -12.80 1.25 0.51
C LEU A 89 -13.25 0.03 1.32
N ARG A 90 -13.13 -1.19 0.79
CA ARG A 90 -13.39 -2.43 1.53
C ARG A 90 -12.43 -2.62 2.70
N LEU A 91 -11.15 -2.27 2.51
CA LEU A 91 -10.16 -2.34 3.57
C LEU A 91 -10.54 -1.43 4.74
N ILE A 92 -10.93 -0.18 4.45
CA ILE A 92 -11.33 0.81 5.46
C ILE A 92 -12.69 0.46 6.06
N GLY A 93 -13.64 0.01 5.25
CA GLY A 93 -15.00 -0.34 5.67
C GLY A 93 -15.09 -1.58 6.55
N THR A 94 -14.12 -2.51 6.45
CA THR A 94 -14.05 -3.70 7.30
C THR A 94 -13.65 -3.37 8.75
N ASP A 95 -12.99 -2.24 8.99
CA ASP A 95 -12.66 -1.76 10.34
C ASP A 95 -13.82 -0.98 11.02
N GLY A 96 -14.91 -0.68 10.27
CA GLY A 96 -16.09 0.06 10.77
C GLY A 96 -17.30 -0.82 11.10
N GLY A 97 -17.16 -2.14 11.05
CA GLY A 97 -18.25 -3.11 11.17
C GLY A 97 -18.42 -3.69 12.58
N ASP A 98 -18.30 -2.91 13.65
CA ASP A 98 -18.75 -3.33 14.98
C ASP A 98 -20.06 -2.60 15.32
N THR A 99 -21.17 -3.25 14.98
CA THR A 99 -22.46 -3.00 15.62
C THR A 99 -23.10 -4.35 15.87
N ARG A 100 -22.85 -4.91 17.06
CA ARG A 100 -23.90 -5.49 17.89
C ARG A 100 -23.45 -5.84 19.30
#